data_AF-A0A943JU80-F1
#
_entry.id   AF-A0A943JU80-F1
#
_cell.length_a   1.000
_cell.length_b   1.000
_cell.length_c   1.000
_cell.angle_alpha   90.00
_cell.angle_beta   90.00
_cell.angle_gamma   90.00
#
_symmetry.space_group_name_H-M   'P 1'
#
loop_
_entity.id
_entity.type
_entity.pdbx_description
1 polymer ?
#
loop_
_entity_poly.entity_id
_entity_poly.type
_entity_poly.pdbx_seq_one_letter_code
_entity_poly.pdbx_strand_id
1 'polypeptide(L)'
;MKKTYLFILAFVTLLFTSCSSLDETMSNISSALPKKSPEIPLELQEQILTRVNPEQEIYSLGSYKINTSGAIIAQSKANKDAKDLLKSKIKKEVEIYFNSFLLEMDSYSRGLTTPVLSDLNEYASELVLKTATQKGAWENDKKVYSLFVVNRDEIATQSKNVFSSFLSDISGRLLNTKEKLSVEGE
;
A
#
# COMPACT_ATOMS: atom_id res chain seq x y z
N MET A 1 7.17 -4.38 66.49
CA MET A 1 7.20 -3.43 65.35
C MET A 1 8.09 -3.98 64.24
N LYS A 2 7.55 -4.93 63.45
CA LYS A 2 8.26 -5.66 62.38
C LYS A 2 7.37 -5.91 61.15
N LYS A 3 6.31 -5.10 60.98
CA LYS A 3 5.31 -5.24 59.90
C LYS A 3 5.37 -4.13 58.85
N THR A 4 6.18 -3.09 59.08
CA THR A 4 6.32 -1.93 58.16
C THR A 4 7.38 -2.11 57.08
N TYR A 5 8.31 -3.06 57.22
CA TYR A 5 9.31 -3.36 56.16
C TYR A 5 8.78 -4.28 55.05
N LEU A 6 7.67 -4.99 55.29
CA LEU A 6 7.08 -5.89 54.30
C LEU A 6 6.19 -5.15 53.29
N PHE A 7 5.76 -3.92 53.62
CA PHE A 7 4.95 -3.08 52.74
C PHE A 7 5.79 -2.22 51.76
N ILE A 8 7.06 -1.96 52.07
CA ILE A 8 7.96 -1.19 51.19
C ILE A 8 8.55 -2.08 50.09
N LEU A 9 8.72 -3.38 50.34
CA LEU A 9 9.18 -4.35 49.34
C LEU A 9 8.10 -4.68 48.29
N ALA A 10 6.81 -4.49 48.61
CA ALA A 10 5.70 -4.73 47.71
C ALA A 10 5.38 -3.54 46.78
N PHE A 11 5.91 -2.35 47.05
CA PHE A 11 5.66 -1.15 46.24
C PHE A 11 6.74 -0.91 45.17
N VAL A 12 7.95 -1.46 45.34
CA VAL A 12 9.05 -1.34 44.37
C VAL A 12 8.93 -2.33 43.21
N THR A 13 8.16 -3.42 43.37
CA THR A 13 7.91 -4.39 42.29
C THR A 13 6.79 -3.99 41.33
N LEU A 14 6.13 -2.86 41.58
CA LEU A 14 5.00 -2.37 40.76
C LEU A 14 5.39 -1.28 39.74
N LEU A 15 6.69 -1.02 39.54
CA LEU A 15 7.21 -0.08 38.54
C LEU A 15 7.96 -0.75 37.37
N PHE A 16 7.90 -2.07 37.24
CA PHE A 16 8.50 -2.79 36.09
C PHE A 16 7.47 -3.44 35.14
N THR A 17 6.20 -3.08 35.22
CA THR A 17 5.17 -3.54 34.27
C THR A 17 4.49 -2.37 33.59
N SER A 18 5.23 -1.64 32.76
CA SER A 18 4.65 -0.80 31.70
C SER A 18 5.72 -0.41 30.68
N CYS A 19 6.12 -1.39 29.87
CA CYS A 19 6.73 -1.12 28.57
C CYS A 19 6.27 -2.20 27.58
N SER A 20 4.95 -2.31 27.39
CA SER A 20 4.33 -3.17 26.38
C SER A 20 3.76 -2.38 25.20
N SER A 21 4.21 -1.13 24.97
CA SER A 21 3.79 -0.31 23.82
C SER A 21 4.89 -0.05 22.78
N LEU A 22 6.10 -0.58 22.96
CA LEU A 22 7.15 -0.55 21.92
C LEU A 22 7.14 -1.82 21.04
N ASP A 23 6.53 -2.90 21.53
CA ASP A 23 6.42 -4.15 20.80
C ASP A 23 5.33 -4.07 19.71
N GLU A 24 4.26 -3.30 19.92
CA GLU A 24 3.25 -3.03 18.87
C GLU A 24 3.81 -2.21 17.70
N THR A 25 4.67 -1.21 17.97
CA THR A 25 5.33 -0.44 16.91
C THR A 25 6.32 -1.26 16.10
N MET A 26 6.98 -2.25 16.71
CA MET A 26 7.91 -3.14 16.00
C MET A 26 7.19 -4.33 15.32
N SER A 27 6.05 -4.76 15.88
CA SER A 27 5.13 -5.73 15.29
C SER A 27 4.44 -5.19 14.01
N ASN A 28 4.15 -3.89 13.94
CA ASN A 28 3.62 -3.26 12.73
C ASN A 28 4.65 -3.13 11.59
N ILE A 29 5.94 -3.09 11.92
CA ILE A 29 7.02 -3.19 10.93
C ILE A 29 7.17 -4.65 10.46
N SER A 30 7.04 -5.60 11.39
CA SER A 30 7.06 -7.04 11.09
C SER A 30 5.88 -7.51 10.21
N SER A 31 4.70 -6.92 10.38
CA SER A 31 3.51 -7.23 9.56
C SER A 31 3.51 -6.55 8.19
N ALA A 32 4.34 -5.52 7.98
CA ALA A 32 4.57 -4.86 6.69
C ALA A 32 5.56 -5.62 5.77
N LEU A 33 6.27 -6.60 6.32
CA LEU A 33 7.21 -7.45 5.60
C LEU A 33 6.55 -8.81 5.27
N PRO A 34 6.57 -9.25 4.00
CA PRO A 34 5.85 -10.46 3.60
C PRO A 34 6.40 -11.69 4.33
N LYS A 35 5.52 -12.37 5.08
CA LYS A 35 5.79 -13.70 5.62
C LYS A 35 6.10 -14.66 4.47
N LYS A 36 7.31 -15.23 4.52
CA LYS A 36 7.93 -16.18 3.57
C LYS A 36 8.83 -15.53 2.49
N SER A 37 9.85 -14.80 2.93
CA SER A 37 11.05 -14.49 2.14
C SER A 37 12.27 -15.05 2.88
N PRO A 38 13.31 -15.59 2.19
CA PRO A 38 14.62 -15.76 2.82
C PRO A 38 15.01 -14.41 3.45
N GLU A 39 15.46 -14.43 4.70
CA GLU A 39 15.69 -13.23 5.52
C GLU A 39 16.41 -12.15 4.69
N ILE A 40 15.76 -11.00 4.57
CA ILE A 40 16.38 -9.80 4.02
C ILE A 40 17.59 -9.51 4.92
N PRO A 41 18.81 -9.39 4.38
CA PRO A 41 20.00 -9.12 5.19
C PRO A 41 19.79 -7.90 6.10
N LEU A 42 20.26 -7.96 7.35
CA LEU A 42 20.03 -6.90 8.35
C LEU A 42 20.46 -5.52 7.84
N GLU A 43 21.65 -5.45 7.23
CA GLU A 43 22.20 -4.23 6.61
C GLU A 43 21.24 -3.65 5.55
N LEU A 44 20.56 -4.52 4.79
CA LEU A 44 19.58 -4.07 3.80
C LEU A 44 18.31 -3.54 4.46
N GLN A 45 17.89 -4.09 5.60
CA GLN A 45 16.73 -3.59 6.35
C GLN A 45 16.99 -2.16 6.86
N GLU A 46 18.15 -1.92 7.47
CA GLU A 46 18.56 -0.58 7.94
C GLU A 46 18.62 0.43 6.78
N GLN A 47 19.15 -0.01 5.64
CA GLN A 47 19.22 0.78 4.42
C GLN A 47 17.86 1.11 3.80
N ILE A 48 16.82 0.29 4.03
CA ILE A 48 15.44 0.60 3.61
C ILE A 48 14.85 1.65 4.54
N LEU A 49 15.01 1.51 5.86
CA LEU A 49 14.46 2.42 6.86
C LEU A 49 14.96 3.87 6.70
N THR A 50 16.18 4.05 6.18
CA THR A 50 16.73 5.39 5.90
C THR A 50 16.23 6.01 4.59
N ARG A 51 15.60 5.23 3.71
CA ARG A 51 15.19 5.66 2.36
C ARG A 51 13.68 5.80 2.20
N VAL A 52 12.90 5.13 3.06
CA VAL A 52 11.44 5.09 2.97
C VAL A 52 10.82 5.84 4.15
N ASN A 53 9.85 6.71 3.87
CA ASN A 53 8.99 7.26 4.90
C ASN A 53 7.67 6.46 4.94
N PRO A 54 7.47 5.52 5.89
CA PRO A 54 6.29 4.63 5.89
C PRO A 54 4.95 5.38 6.09
N GLU A 55 4.99 6.58 6.69
CA GLU A 55 3.81 7.43 6.89
C GLU A 55 3.34 8.08 5.58
N GLN A 56 4.26 8.32 4.65
CA GLN A 56 3.98 9.01 3.39
C GLN A 56 4.03 8.07 2.19
N GLU A 57 4.68 6.91 2.32
CA GLU A 57 5.01 6.03 1.21
C GLU A 57 4.62 4.59 1.52
N ILE A 58 4.14 3.90 0.49
CA ILE A 58 4.13 2.45 0.48
C ILE A 58 5.30 1.96 -0.36
N TYR A 59 5.90 0.85 0.07
CA TYR A 59 7.08 0.31 -0.59
C TYR A 59 7.01 -1.20 -0.76
N SER A 60 7.82 -1.69 -1.68
CA SER A 60 8.10 -3.11 -1.87
C SER A 60 9.58 -3.33 -2.15
N LEU A 61 10.07 -4.49 -1.70
CA LEU A 61 11.40 -4.97 -2.02
C LEU A 61 11.25 -6.23 -2.87
N GLY A 62 11.67 -6.15 -4.14
CA GLY A 62 11.80 -7.31 -5.01
C GLY A 62 13.20 -7.88 -4.96
N SER A 63 13.34 -9.16 -5.27
CA SER A 63 14.67 -9.78 -5.37
C SER A 63 14.74 -10.85 -6.44
N TYR A 64 15.92 -11.05 -7.00
CA TYR A 64 16.15 -12.13 -7.97
C TYR A 64 17.55 -12.71 -7.85
N LYS A 65 17.69 -14.01 -8.07
CA LYS A 65 18.97 -14.71 -8.03
C LYS A 65 19.82 -14.36 -9.25
N ILE A 66 21.11 -14.11 -9.04
CA ILE A 66 22.07 -13.97 -10.14
C ILE A 66 22.33 -15.37 -10.71
N ASN A 67 21.97 -15.54 -11.99
CA ASN A 67 22.15 -16.78 -12.74
C ASN A 67 23.14 -16.54 -13.88
N THR A 68 23.31 -17.53 -14.77
CA THR A 68 24.20 -17.43 -15.95
C THR A 68 23.90 -16.24 -16.87
N SER A 69 22.68 -15.69 -16.83
CA SER A 69 22.29 -14.48 -17.56
C SER A 69 22.86 -13.17 -16.98
N GLY A 70 23.57 -13.22 -15.85
CA GLY A 70 24.26 -12.08 -15.26
C GLY A 70 23.39 -11.13 -14.42
N ALA A 71 24.05 -10.18 -13.77
CA ALA A 71 23.45 -9.25 -12.81
C ALA A 71 22.45 -8.27 -13.45
N ILE A 72 22.67 -7.82 -14.69
CA ILE A 72 21.75 -6.90 -15.39
C ILE A 72 20.37 -7.54 -15.58
N ILE A 73 20.31 -8.80 -15.99
CA ILE A 73 19.06 -9.53 -16.14
C ILE A 73 18.42 -9.81 -14.78
N ALA A 74 19.22 -10.10 -13.76
CA ALA A 74 18.73 -10.26 -12.39
C ALA A 74 18.12 -8.95 -11.86
N GLN A 75 18.74 -7.79 -12.10
CA GLN A 75 18.21 -6.47 -11.73
C GLN A 75 16.90 -6.17 -12.42
N SER A 76 16.80 -6.42 -13.74
CA SER A 76 15.53 -6.22 -14.46
C SER A 76 14.40 -7.08 -13.88
N LYS A 77 14.71 -8.32 -13.49
CA LYS A 77 13.73 -9.22 -12.87
C LYS A 77 13.38 -8.81 -11.44
N ALA A 78 14.36 -8.36 -10.65
CA ALA A 78 14.13 -7.81 -9.31
C ALA A 78 13.28 -6.54 -9.36
N ASN A 79 13.48 -5.67 -10.36
CA ASN A 79 12.64 -4.49 -10.61
C ASN A 79 11.19 -4.89 -10.91
N LYS A 80 11.00 -5.89 -11.78
CA LYS A 80 9.68 -6.42 -12.10
C LYS A 80 8.99 -6.99 -10.86
N ASP A 81 9.70 -7.85 -10.13
CA ASP A 81 9.21 -8.45 -8.88
C ASP A 81 8.79 -7.37 -7.86
N ALA A 82 9.63 -6.36 -7.66
CA ALA A 82 9.32 -5.23 -6.78
C ALA A 82 8.05 -4.50 -7.23
N LYS A 83 7.93 -4.16 -8.51
CA LYS A 83 6.75 -3.45 -9.05
C LYS A 83 5.47 -4.30 -8.97
N ASP A 84 5.54 -5.59 -9.26
CA ASP A 84 4.39 -6.50 -9.17
C ASP A 84 3.91 -6.61 -7.70
N LEU A 85 4.85 -6.70 -6.74
CA LEU A 85 4.54 -6.66 -5.31
C LEU A 85 3.96 -5.31 -4.87
N LEU A 86 4.51 -4.19 -5.38
CA LEU A 86 4.03 -2.85 -5.08
C LEU A 86 2.60 -2.65 -5.59
N LYS A 87 2.32 -3.11 -6.81
CA LYS A 87 0.99 -3.03 -7.42
C LYS A 87 -0.07 -3.73 -6.57
N SER A 88 0.25 -4.88 -5.99
CA SER A 88 -0.67 -5.58 -5.08
C SER A 88 -0.97 -4.77 -3.82
N LYS A 89 0.01 -4.05 -3.27
CA LYS A 89 -0.19 -3.13 -2.14
C LYS A 89 -1.03 -1.92 -2.55
N ILE A 90 -0.73 -1.32 -3.70
CA ILE A 90 -1.49 -0.18 -4.27
C ILE A 90 -2.97 -0.56 -4.42
N LYS A 91 -3.29 -1.72 -5.01
CA LYS A 91 -4.68 -2.17 -5.20
C LYS A 91 -5.51 -2.18 -3.93
N LYS A 92 -4.90 -2.56 -2.79
CA LYS A 92 -5.58 -2.57 -1.49
C LYS A 92 -5.87 -1.16 -0.99
N GLU A 93 -4.92 -0.25 -1.16
CA GLU A 93 -5.09 1.15 -0.76
C GLU A 93 -6.12 1.87 -1.65
N VAL A 94 -6.11 1.63 -2.97
CA VAL A 94 -7.13 2.13 -3.91
C VAL A 94 -8.51 1.60 -3.54
N GLU A 95 -8.61 0.30 -3.21
CA GLU A 95 -9.87 -0.31 -2.77
C GLU A 95 -10.43 0.37 -1.51
N ILE A 96 -9.57 0.74 -0.54
CA ILE A 96 -9.98 1.49 0.65
C ILE A 96 -10.58 2.85 0.24
N TYR A 97 -9.92 3.60 -0.65
CA TYR A 97 -10.45 4.87 -1.14
C TYR A 97 -11.81 4.68 -1.85
N PHE A 98 -11.92 3.71 -2.75
CA PHE A 98 -13.17 3.45 -3.45
C PHE A 98 -14.29 3.06 -2.50
N ASN A 99 -14.02 2.17 -1.54
CA ASN A 99 -15.00 1.80 -0.51
C ASN A 99 -15.45 3.03 0.28
N SER A 100 -14.54 3.97 0.61
CA SER A 100 -14.92 5.23 1.26
C SER A 100 -15.84 6.09 0.38
N PHE A 101 -15.57 6.18 -0.93
CA PHE A 101 -16.42 6.95 -1.85
C PHE A 101 -17.81 6.32 -2.00
N LEU A 102 -17.91 4.99 -2.00
CA LEU A 102 -19.19 4.29 -2.05
C LEU A 102 -20.06 4.55 -0.82
N LEU A 103 -19.49 4.88 0.34
CA LEU A 103 -20.26 5.22 1.54
C LEU A 103 -21.05 6.52 1.36
N GLU A 104 -20.53 7.46 0.57
CA GLU A 104 -21.17 8.75 0.27
C GLU A 104 -22.28 8.63 -0.78
N MET A 105 -22.47 7.45 -1.39
CA MET A 105 -23.42 7.25 -2.48
C MET A 105 -24.77 6.72 -2.00
N ASP A 106 -25.85 7.15 -2.65
CA ASP A 106 -27.16 6.52 -2.50
C ASP A 106 -27.19 5.10 -3.10
N SER A 107 -28.23 4.33 -2.80
CA SER A 107 -28.34 2.93 -3.25
C SER A 107 -28.39 2.78 -4.77
N TYR A 108 -29.00 3.71 -5.49
CA TYR A 108 -29.10 3.67 -6.94
C TYR A 108 -27.74 3.95 -7.58
N SER A 109 -27.08 5.04 -7.18
CA SER A 109 -25.74 5.40 -7.68
C SER A 109 -24.71 4.32 -7.36
N ARG A 110 -24.79 3.69 -6.18
CA ARG A 110 -23.96 2.55 -5.81
C ARG A 110 -24.23 1.35 -6.73
N GLY A 111 -25.49 1.08 -7.08
CA GLY A 111 -25.88 0.03 -8.02
C GLY A 111 -25.27 0.17 -9.41
N LEU A 112 -25.01 1.39 -9.88
CA LEU A 112 -24.33 1.65 -11.16
C LEU A 112 -22.81 1.47 -11.07
N THR A 113 -22.23 1.67 -9.88
CA THR A 113 -20.78 1.76 -9.70
C THR A 113 -20.16 0.44 -9.27
N THR A 114 -20.80 -0.28 -8.35
CA THR A 114 -20.27 -1.55 -7.81
C THR A 114 -19.86 -2.57 -8.88
N PRO A 115 -20.63 -2.77 -9.97
CA PRO A 115 -20.27 -3.77 -10.99
C PRO A 115 -18.92 -3.52 -11.68
N VAL A 116 -18.43 -2.29 -11.70
CA VAL A 116 -17.19 -1.92 -12.41
C VAL A 116 -16.00 -1.64 -11.47
N LEU A 117 -16.19 -1.72 -10.16
CA LEU A 117 -15.16 -1.37 -9.17
C LEU A 117 -13.84 -2.11 -9.38
N SER A 118 -13.89 -3.38 -9.76
CA SER A 118 -12.69 -4.18 -10.01
C SER A 118 -11.87 -3.58 -11.16
N ASP A 119 -12.52 -3.19 -12.25
CA ASP A 119 -11.85 -2.61 -13.42
C ASP A 119 -11.30 -1.21 -13.11
N LEU A 120 -12.07 -0.41 -12.38
CA LEU A 120 -11.61 0.90 -11.91
C LEU A 120 -10.39 0.76 -10.98
N ASN A 121 -10.38 -0.26 -10.11
CA ASN A 121 -9.29 -0.48 -9.16
C ASN A 121 -8.02 -0.91 -9.91
N GLU A 122 -8.16 -1.82 -10.89
CA GLU A 122 -7.06 -2.21 -11.76
C GLU A 122 -6.47 -0.99 -12.47
N TYR A 123 -7.32 -0.18 -13.09
CA TYR A 123 -6.91 0.99 -13.86
C TYR A 123 -6.23 2.05 -12.99
N ALA A 124 -6.83 2.43 -11.86
CA ALA A 124 -6.25 3.38 -10.93
C ALA A 124 -4.89 2.88 -10.40
N SER A 125 -4.81 1.59 -10.06
CA SER A 125 -3.56 0.98 -9.58
C SER A 125 -2.44 1.01 -10.61
N GLU A 126 -2.76 0.82 -11.89
CA GLU A 126 -1.80 0.97 -13.00
C GLU A 126 -1.33 2.41 -13.18
N LEU A 127 -2.22 3.39 -13.03
CA LEU A 127 -1.85 4.81 -13.08
C LEU A 127 -0.91 5.19 -11.94
N VAL A 128 -1.23 4.75 -10.72
CA VAL A 128 -0.37 4.96 -9.54
C VAL A 128 0.98 4.25 -9.73
N LEU A 129 1.01 3.01 -10.23
CA LEU A 129 2.27 2.29 -10.40
C LEU A 129 3.25 3.00 -11.37
N LYS A 130 2.74 3.78 -12.32
CA LYS A 130 3.58 4.60 -13.23
C LYS A 130 4.34 5.70 -12.49
N THR A 131 3.87 6.14 -11.32
CA THR A 131 4.55 7.15 -10.49
C THR A 131 5.56 6.53 -9.53
N ALA A 132 5.66 5.20 -9.49
CA ALA A 132 6.59 4.50 -8.61
C ALA A 132 8.05 4.84 -8.92
N THR A 133 8.81 5.17 -7.87
CA THR A 133 10.22 5.53 -7.98
C THR A 133 11.10 4.43 -7.39
N GLN A 134 12.25 4.18 -8.03
CA GLN A 134 13.24 3.28 -7.48
C GLN A 134 14.11 4.06 -6.49
N LYS A 135 14.09 3.68 -5.22
CA LYS A 135 14.90 4.32 -4.18
C LYS A 135 16.15 3.54 -3.80
N GLY A 136 16.26 2.28 -4.25
CA GLY A 136 17.45 1.48 -3.99
C GLY A 136 17.60 0.29 -4.92
N ALA A 137 18.85 -0.07 -5.13
CA ALA A 137 19.29 -1.28 -5.82
C ALA A 137 20.50 -1.81 -5.07
N TRP A 138 20.51 -3.10 -4.74
CA TRP A 138 21.63 -3.72 -4.04
C TRP A 138 21.93 -5.06 -4.66
N GLU A 139 23.20 -5.43 -4.64
CA GLU A 139 23.69 -6.69 -5.14
C GLU A 139 24.53 -7.35 -4.05
N ASN A 140 24.35 -8.65 -3.88
CA ASN A 140 25.32 -9.51 -3.24
C ASN A 140 25.67 -10.67 -4.18
N ASP A 141 26.62 -11.51 -3.78
CA ASP A 141 27.14 -12.62 -4.61
C ASP A 141 26.09 -13.59 -5.15
N LYS A 142 24.86 -13.57 -4.61
CA LYS A 142 23.79 -14.52 -4.95
C LYS A 142 22.57 -13.85 -5.55
N LYS A 143 22.31 -12.58 -5.25
CA LYS A 143 21.03 -11.92 -5.52
C LYS A 143 21.17 -10.43 -5.77
N VAL A 144 20.24 -9.93 -6.57
CA VAL A 144 19.96 -8.51 -6.73
C VAL A 144 18.64 -8.19 -6.04
N TYR A 145 18.57 -7.01 -5.43
CA TYR A 145 17.42 -6.46 -4.73
C TYR A 145 17.03 -5.13 -5.35
N SER A 146 15.73 -4.82 -5.35
CA SER A 146 15.21 -3.56 -5.86
C SER A 146 14.11 -3.03 -4.95
N LEU A 147 14.27 -1.78 -4.49
CA LEU A 147 13.31 -1.08 -3.67
C LEU A 147 12.55 -0.07 -4.52
N PHE A 148 11.24 -0.26 -4.62
CA PHE A 148 10.33 0.69 -5.24
C PHE A 148 9.37 1.25 -4.20
N VAL A 149 9.03 2.53 -4.36
CA VAL A 149 8.07 3.24 -3.51
C VAL A 149 7.08 4.02 -4.35
N VAL A 150 5.92 4.31 -3.76
CA VAL A 150 4.99 5.33 -4.25
C VAL A 150 4.43 6.14 -3.08
N ASN A 151 4.19 7.43 -3.31
CA ASN A 151 3.57 8.31 -2.32
C ASN A 151 2.10 7.97 -2.14
N ARG A 152 1.63 7.96 -0.90
CA ARG A 152 0.21 7.74 -0.55
C ARG A 152 -0.70 8.82 -1.13
N ASP A 153 -0.21 10.06 -1.24
CA ASP A 153 -0.94 11.16 -1.87
C ASP A 153 -1.24 10.92 -3.35
N GLU A 154 -0.34 10.24 -4.08
CA GLU A 154 -0.57 9.83 -5.46
C GLU A 154 -1.68 8.77 -5.54
N ILE A 155 -1.72 7.84 -4.57
CA ILE A 155 -2.80 6.84 -4.48
C ILE A 155 -4.14 7.54 -4.28
N ALA A 156 -4.21 8.47 -3.33
CA ALA A 156 -5.42 9.25 -3.05
C ALA A 156 -5.89 10.02 -4.29
N THR A 157 -4.96 10.73 -4.93
CA THR A 157 -5.21 11.58 -6.09
C THR A 157 -5.72 10.76 -7.28
N GLN A 158 -5.02 9.69 -7.65
CA GLN A 158 -5.43 8.85 -8.78
C GLN A 158 -6.74 8.11 -8.51
N SER A 159 -6.96 7.63 -7.28
CA SER A 159 -8.23 7.01 -6.89
C SER A 159 -9.39 7.99 -7.09
N LYS A 160 -9.26 9.21 -6.56
CA LYS A 160 -10.28 10.26 -6.74
C LYS A 160 -10.50 10.57 -8.22
N ASN A 161 -9.45 10.79 -8.98
CA ASN A 161 -9.53 11.15 -10.39
C ASN A 161 -10.24 10.09 -11.22
N VAL A 162 -9.87 8.81 -11.06
CA VAL A 162 -10.49 7.70 -11.79
C VAL A 162 -11.96 7.56 -11.41
N PHE A 163 -12.27 7.57 -10.12
CA PHE A 163 -13.64 7.41 -9.65
C PHE A 163 -14.55 8.57 -10.11
N SER A 164 -14.11 9.82 -9.95
CA SER A 164 -14.85 10.99 -10.41
C SER A 164 -15.02 11.03 -11.93
N SER A 165 -14.01 10.63 -12.70
CA SER A 165 -14.10 10.58 -14.17
C SER A 165 -15.17 9.57 -14.61
N PHE A 166 -15.19 8.38 -13.99
CA PHE A 166 -16.21 7.37 -14.25
C PHE A 166 -17.64 7.90 -13.97
N LEU A 167 -17.84 8.57 -12.83
CA LEU A 167 -19.15 9.14 -12.49
C LEU A 167 -19.56 10.24 -13.47
N SER A 168 -18.61 11.09 -13.88
CA SER A 168 -18.84 12.12 -14.89
C SER A 168 -19.30 11.52 -16.22
N ASP A 169 -18.65 10.44 -16.66
CA ASP A 169 -18.98 9.76 -17.91
C ASP A 169 -20.40 9.14 -17.88
N ILE A 170 -20.76 8.47 -16.77
CA ILE A 170 -22.12 7.93 -16.62
C ILE A 170 -23.15 9.05 -16.59
N SER A 171 -22.90 10.10 -15.81
CA SER A 171 -23.81 11.25 -15.70
C SER A 171 -24.05 11.87 -17.08
N GLY A 172 -22.99 12.12 -17.85
CA GLY A 172 -23.09 12.65 -19.22
C GLY A 172 -23.89 11.75 -20.16
N ARG A 173 -23.72 10.43 -20.09
CA ARG A 173 -24.50 9.47 -20.90
C ARG A 173 -25.99 9.49 -20.55
N LEU A 174 -26.32 9.57 -19.27
CA LEU A 174 -27.71 9.65 -18.82
C LEU A 174 -28.38 10.96 -19.25
N LEU A 175 -27.69 12.09 -19.12
CA LEU A 175 -28.17 13.41 -19.58
C LEU A 175 -28.42 13.41 -21.09
N ASN A 176 -27.45 12.96 -21.87
CA ASN A 176 -27.60 12.86 -23.34
C ASN A 176 -28.76 11.95 -23.75
N THR A 177 -29.04 10.88 -22.99
CA THR A 177 -30.17 9.99 -23.25
C THR A 177 -31.50 10.68 -22.94
N LYS A 178 -31.59 11.39 -21.81
CA LYS A 178 -32.76 12.20 -21.43
C LYS A 178 -33.10 13.24 -22.49
N GLU A 179 -32.09 13.95 -23.00
CA GLU A 179 -32.26 14.99 -24.03
C GLU A 179 -32.84 14.39 -25.32
N LYS A 180 -32.32 13.26 -25.80
CA LYS A 180 -32.82 12.59 -27.01
C LYS A 180 -34.28 12.17 -26.89
N LEU A 181 -34.67 11.60 -25.75
CA LEU A 181 -36.06 11.20 -25.49
C LEU A 181 -37.02 12.39 -25.42
N SER A 182 -36.51 13.59 -25.11
CA SER A 182 -37.31 14.81 -25.03
C SER A 182 -37.57 15.43 -26.42
N VAL A 183 -36.70 15.16 -27.40
CA VAL A 183 -36.79 15.71 -28.77
C VAL A 183 -37.74 14.90 -29.66
N GLU A 184 -37.97 13.62 -29.38
CA GLU A 184 -38.89 12.77 -30.14
C GLU A 184 -40.38 12.95 -29.74
N GLY A 185 -40.67 13.88 -28.83
CA GLY A 185 -42.02 14.16 -28.30
C GLY A 185 -42.70 15.44 -28.80
N GLU A 186 -42.09 16.18 -29.74
CA GLU A 186 -42.69 17.31 -30.50
C GLU A 186 -42.96 16.91 -31.96
#